data_AF-A0A2V2RT36-F1
#
_entry.id   AF-A0A2V2RT36-F1
#
_cell.length_a   1.000
_cell.length_b   1.000
_cell.length_c   1.000
_cell.angle_alpha   90.00
_cell.angle_beta   90.00
_cell.angle_gamma   90.00
#
_symmetry.space_group_name_H-M   'P 1'
#
loop_
_entity.id
_entity.type
_entity.pdbx_description
1 polymer ?
#
loop_
_entity_poly.entity_id
_entity_poly.type
_entity_poly.pdbx_seq_one_letter_code
_entity_poly.pdbx_strand_id
1 'polypeptide(L)'
;GKNAIVITAQADRELAIKDLVKSAFGHAGQKCSAASLAIVESEVYHDPIFRRQLRDAAASLAVGPSTALYNVVTPLIRPPSPALLRALTTLEKGEEWLLEPKQDPQDPCLWSPGIKLGVQPNSWFHQQECFGPVLGIMCATSLEEAICWQNATAYGLTAGLHSLDPIEQKRWMNQVEAGNLYINRPITGAIVRRQPFGGWKRSSIGAGIKAGGPHYVRSFSRFSDSEQVPFSIVSARYSEAWKRTFSAEHDPSNLRCESNILRYRPRRGVILRLAKKDSQILERAQLASQLTHTPLLVSIAADESDREFIKRLGELCLHSDTLRTVKPPSDTVLQAAYEHNLNWIDAPITADGYSELCFWLREQVISQTLHRYGQIPAWIPKSRQKRSTP
;
A
#
# COMPACT_ATOMS: atom_id res chain seq x y z
N GLY A 1 5.60 -6.58 1.65
CA GLY A 1 4.31 -6.46 0.94
C GLY A 1 4.26 -7.48 -0.18
N LYS A 2 3.08 -7.83 -0.70
CA LYS A 2 2.96 -8.71 -1.87
C LYS A 2 2.37 -7.93 -3.04
N ASN A 3 3.24 -7.14 -3.68
CA ASN A 3 2.80 -6.09 -4.60
C ASN A 3 2.59 -6.63 -6.03
N ALA A 4 1.59 -6.08 -6.71
CA ALA A 4 1.27 -6.43 -8.09
C ALA A 4 1.22 -5.19 -8.99
N ILE A 5 1.55 -5.39 -10.27
CA ILE A 5 1.22 -4.46 -11.35
C ILE A 5 0.12 -5.11 -12.21
N VAL A 6 -1.01 -4.42 -12.35
CA VAL A 6 -2.07 -4.81 -13.29
C VAL A 6 -1.71 -4.28 -14.68
N ILE A 7 -1.83 -5.10 -15.73
CA ILE A 7 -1.57 -4.70 -17.11
C ILE A 7 -2.81 -5.05 -17.96
N THR A 8 -3.49 -4.03 -18.46
CA THR A 8 -4.72 -4.21 -19.26
C THR A 8 -4.43 -4.22 -20.76
N ALA A 9 -5.41 -4.58 -21.57
CA ALA A 9 -5.33 -4.51 -23.03
C ALA A 9 -5.05 -3.09 -23.55
N GLN A 10 -5.43 -2.06 -22.78
CA GLN A 10 -5.20 -0.64 -23.09
C GLN A 10 -3.79 -0.15 -22.68
N ALA A 11 -2.93 -1.02 -22.19
CA ALA A 11 -1.57 -0.68 -21.81
C ALA A 11 -0.64 -0.46 -23.02
N ASP A 12 0.34 0.42 -22.83
CA ASP A 12 1.58 0.32 -23.62
C ASP A 12 2.39 -0.88 -23.12
N ARG A 13 2.48 -1.91 -23.96
CA ARG A 13 3.14 -3.19 -23.62
C ARG A 13 4.62 -3.02 -23.34
N GLU A 14 5.34 -2.20 -24.10
CA GLU A 14 6.79 -2.02 -23.94
C GLU A 14 7.12 -1.26 -22.65
N LEU A 15 6.38 -0.18 -22.37
CA LEU A 15 6.53 0.55 -21.11
C LEU A 15 6.12 -0.30 -19.92
N ALA A 16 5.04 -1.08 -20.03
CA ALA A 16 4.60 -2.00 -18.98
C ALA A 16 5.67 -3.05 -18.67
N ILE A 17 6.28 -3.66 -19.69
CA ILE A 17 7.38 -4.63 -19.51
C ILE A 17 8.58 -3.97 -18.83
N LYS A 18 9.02 -2.80 -19.33
CA LYS A 18 10.16 -2.06 -18.77
C LYS A 18 9.96 -1.79 -17.28
N ASP A 19 8.78 -1.29 -16.91
CA ASP A 19 8.48 -0.89 -15.54
C ASP A 19 8.24 -2.09 -14.63
N LEU A 20 7.67 -3.18 -15.16
CA LEU A 20 7.52 -4.46 -14.47
C LEU A 20 8.87 -5.10 -14.15
N VAL A 21 9.76 -5.25 -15.14
CA VAL A 21 11.11 -5.82 -14.94
C VAL A 21 11.89 -4.98 -13.93
N LYS A 22 11.86 -3.65 -14.06
CA LYS A 22 12.52 -2.75 -13.10
C LYS A 22 11.98 -2.88 -11.68
N SER A 23 10.66 -3.04 -11.55
CA SER A 23 10.00 -3.19 -10.25
C SER A 23 10.20 -4.56 -9.62
N ALA A 24 10.30 -5.61 -10.42
CA ALA A 24 10.47 -6.99 -9.95
C ALA A 24 11.92 -7.30 -9.55
N PHE A 25 12.89 -6.89 -10.37
CA PHE A 25 14.27 -7.38 -10.25
C PHE A 25 15.29 -6.35 -9.76
N GLY A 26 14.92 -5.06 -9.68
CA GLY A 26 15.82 -4.06 -9.11
C GLY A 26 16.18 -4.38 -7.65
N HIS A 27 17.48 -4.41 -7.33
CA HIS A 27 18.01 -4.93 -6.05
C HIS A 27 17.66 -6.42 -5.80
N ALA A 28 17.64 -7.22 -6.87
CA ALA A 28 17.25 -8.63 -6.85
C ALA A 28 15.87 -8.89 -6.20
N GLY A 29 14.93 -7.95 -6.32
CA GLY A 29 13.60 -8.06 -5.71
C GLY A 29 13.58 -7.94 -4.17
N GLN A 30 14.70 -7.59 -3.54
CA GLN A 30 14.82 -7.40 -2.08
C GLN A 30 14.28 -6.03 -1.64
N LYS A 31 13.06 -5.70 -2.06
CA LYS A 31 12.38 -4.46 -1.69
C LYS A 31 10.99 -4.80 -1.21
N CYS A 32 10.57 -4.13 -0.14
CA CYS A 32 9.20 -4.23 0.34
C CYS A 32 8.18 -3.80 -0.75
N SER A 33 8.57 -2.93 -1.68
CA SER A 33 7.80 -2.45 -2.83
C SER A 33 8.01 -3.23 -4.13
N ALA A 34 8.82 -4.30 -4.14
CA ALA A 34 9.07 -5.06 -5.37
C ALA A 34 7.78 -5.64 -5.95
N ALA A 35 7.65 -5.61 -7.28
CA ALA A 35 6.55 -6.26 -7.98
C ALA A 35 6.80 -7.78 -7.98
N SER A 36 6.20 -8.49 -7.04
CA SER A 36 6.26 -9.96 -7.01
C SER A 36 5.25 -10.60 -7.96
N LEU A 37 4.23 -9.84 -8.37
CA LEU A 37 3.16 -10.29 -9.23
C LEU A 37 2.95 -9.32 -10.39
N ALA A 38 2.58 -9.86 -11.55
CA ALA A 38 1.86 -9.13 -12.58
C ALA A 38 0.51 -9.80 -12.80
N ILE A 39 -0.56 -9.01 -12.84
CA ILE A 39 -1.90 -9.51 -13.14
C ILE A 39 -2.27 -8.94 -14.50
N VAL A 40 -2.30 -9.81 -15.49
CA VAL A 40 -2.33 -9.42 -16.90
C VAL A 40 -3.65 -9.85 -17.50
N GLU A 41 -4.33 -8.94 -18.19
CA GLU A 41 -5.57 -9.31 -18.89
C GLU A 41 -5.31 -10.35 -19.98
N SER A 42 -6.28 -11.25 -20.17
CA SER A 42 -6.17 -12.45 -21.00
C SER A 42 -5.57 -12.20 -22.38
N GLU A 43 -6.00 -11.14 -23.07
CA GLU A 43 -5.50 -10.76 -24.39
C GLU A 43 -3.99 -10.46 -24.39
N VAL A 44 -3.49 -9.78 -23.36
CA VAL A 44 -2.07 -9.45 -23.20
C VAL A 44 -1.30 -10.66 -22.65
N TYR A 45 -1.92 -11.43 -21.75
CA TYR A 45 -1.33 -12.64 -21.19
C TYR A 45 -1.06 -13.68 -22.27
N HIS A 46 -1.96 -13.84 -23.24
CA HIS A 46 -1.81 -14.82 -24.33
C HIS A 46 -1.04 -14.27 -25.55
N ASP A 47 -0.65 -12.99 -25.56
CA ASP A 47 0.17 -12.42 -26.62
C ASP A 47 1.61 -12.98 -26.60
N PRO A 48 2.05 -13.72 -27.65
CA PRO A 48 3.40 -14.26 -27.71
C PRO A 48 4.48 -13.18 -27.82
N ILE A 49 4.16 -11.99 -28.33
CA ILE A 49 5.11 -10.87 -28.41
C ILE A 49 5.37 -10.33 -27.01
N PHE A 50 4.31 -10.04 -26.25
CA PHE A 50 4.43 -9.59 -24.85
C PHE A 50 5.25 -10.57 -24.00
N ARG A 51 4.95 -11.88 -24.06
CA ARG A 51 5.70 -12.90 -23.30
C ARG A 51 7.17 -12.95 -23.69
N ARG A 52 7.47 -12.90 -24.98
CA ARG A 52 8.84 -12.91 -25.50
C ARG A 52 9.61 -11.68 -25.04
N GLN A 53 9.05 -10.49 -25.22
CA GLN A 53 9.68 -9.23 -24.81
C GLN A 53 9.90 -9.17 -23.29
N LEU A 54 8.94 -9.65 -22.48
CA LEU A 54 9.10 -9.73 -21.03
C LEU A 54 10.25 -10.66 -20.63
N ARG A 55 10.31 -11.86 -21.23
CA ARG A 55 11.38 -12.83 -20.99
C ARG A 55 12.74 -12.24 -21.38
N ASP A 56 12.83 -11.69 -22.59
CA ASP A 56 14.09 -11.18 -23.15
C ASP A 56 14.59 -9.97 -22.34
N ALA A 57 13.69 -9.08 -21.92
CA ALA A 57 14.03 -7.95 -21.04
C ALA A 57 14.59 -8.42 -19.69
N ALA A 58 13.97 -9.43 -19.05
CA ALA A 58 14.46 -9.97 -17.78
C ALA A 58 15.77 -10.77 -17.93
N ALA A 59 15.90 -11.58 -18.98
CA ALA A 59 17.09 -12.37 -19.26
C ALA A 59 18.31 -11.50 -19.64
N SER A 60 18.08 -10.30 -20.16
CA SER A 60 19.14 -9.35 -20.51
C SER A 60 19.76 -8.61 -19.32
N LEU A 61 19.17 -8.74 -18.11
CA LEU A 61 19.71 -8.10 -16.92
C LEU A 61 21.07 -8.71 -16.55
N ALA A 62 22.10 -7.87 -16.44
CA ALA A 62 23.40 -8.30 -15.96
C ALA A 62 23.34 -8.71 -14.48
N VAL A 63 23.70 -9.96 -14.21
CA VAL A 63 23.72 -10.60 -12.89
C VAL A 63 25.16 -10.78 -12.45
N GLY A 64 25.50 -10.35 -11.25
CA GLY A 64 26.84 -10.53 -10.71
C GLY A 64 27.14 -9.68 -9.48
N PRO A 65 28.39 -9.62 -9.01
CA PRO A 65 28.76 -8.88 -7.81
C PRO A 65 28.44 -7.39 -7.92
N SER A 66 28.04 -6.77 -6.81
CA SER A 66 27.66 -5.35 -6.73
C SER A 66 28.83 -4.39 -6.96
N THR A 67 30.08 -4.87 -6.87
CA THR A 67 31.30 -4.10 -7.14
C THR A 67 31.56 -3.91 -8.63
N ALA A 68 30.93 -4.70 -9.52
CA ALA A 68 31.07 -4.52 -10.95
C ALA A 68 29.96 -3.59 -11.49
N LEU A 69 30.36 -2.46 -12.06
CA LEU A 69 29.46 -1.36 -12.44
C LEU A 69 28.38 -1.72 -13.46
N TYR A 70 28.55 -2.81 -14.21
CA TYR A 70 27.60 -3.25 -15.23
C TYR A 70 26.46 -4.11 -14.66
N ASN A 71 26.62 -4.68 -13.45
CA ASN A 71 25.61 -5.56 -12.85
C ASN A 71 24.44 -4.77 -12.26
N VAL A 72 23.23 -5.23 -12.53
CA VAL A 72 21.97 -4.62 -12.06
C VAL A 72 21.17 -5.53 -11.14
N VAL A 73 21.40 -6.84 -11.23
CA VAL A 73 20.92 -7.85 -10.28
C VAL A 73 22.12 -8.34 -9.49
N THR A 74 22.16 -7.95 -8.21
CA THR A 74 23.26 -8.23 -7.30
C THR A 74 22.91 -9.39 -6.35
N PRO A 75 23.88 -9.97 -5.61
CA PRO A 75 23.59 -11.04 -4.67
C PRO A 75 22.50 -10.69 -3.65
N LEU A 76 21.80 -11.73 -3.20
CA LEU A 76 20.97 -11.68 -2.02
C LEU A 76 21.81 -11.34 -0.78
N ILE A 77 21.19 -10.73 0.23
CA ILE A 77 21.89 -10.37 1.47
C ILE A 77 22.37 -11.59 2.26
N ARG A 78 21.72 -12.74 2.06
CA ARG A 78 22.02 -14.04 2.68
C ARG A 78 21.49 -15.16 1.79
N PRO A 79 21.86 -16.44 2.02
CA PRO A 79 21.30 -17.55 1.28
C PRO A 79 19.75 -17.54 1.30
N PRO A 80 19.09 -18.03 0.24
CA PRO A 80 17.64 -18.00 0.14
C PRO A 80 16.94 -18.58 1.36
N SER A 81 15.95 -17.87 1.89
CA SER A 81 15.05 -18.42 2.91
C SER A 81 14.27 -19.63 2.35
N PRO A 82 13.68 -20.51 3.17
CA PRO A 82 12.89 -21.63 2.66
C PRO A 82 11.77 -21.20 1.69
N ALA A 83 11.11 -20.07 1.97
CA ALA A 83 10.11 -19.51 1.06
C ALA A 83 10.73 -19.03 -0.25
N LEU A 84 11.84 -18.29 -0.20
CA LEU A 84 12.50 -17.83 -1.41
C LEU A 84 13.06 -18.99 -2.24
N LEU A 85 13.70 -19.96 -1.59
CA LEU A 85 14.23 -21.14 -2.26
C LEU A 85 13.12 -21.91 -2.97
N ARG A 86 11.98 -22.15 -2.31
CA ARG A 86 10.80 -22.75 -2.93
C ARG A 86 10.36 -21.97 -4.16
N ALA A 87 10.25 -20.64 -4.05
CA ALA A 87 9.86 -19.79 -5.17
C ALA A 87 10.84 -19.82 -6.34
N LEU A 88 12.15 -20.02 -6.08
CA LEU A 88 13.19 -20.11 -7.10
C LEU A 88 13.24 -21.48 -7.77
N THR A 89 12.94 -22.57 -7.06
CA THR A 89 13.24 -23.93 -7.55
C THR A 89 12.04 -24.79 -7.86
N THR A 90 10.82 -24.43 -7.42
CA THR A 90 9.63 -25.26 -7.63
C THR A 90 8.50 -24.50 -8.29
N LEU A 91 7.67 -25.23 -9.04
CA LEU A 91 6.44 -24.75 -9.67
C LEU A 91 5.23 -25.41 -9.01
N GLU A 92 4.13 -24.66 -8.86
CA GLU A 92 2.84 -25.26 -8.49
C GLU A 92 2.13 -25.86 -9.72
N LYS A 93 1.08 -26.66 -9.50
CA LYS A 93 0.34 -27.30 -10.60
C LYS A 93 -0.23 -26.24 -11.55
N GLY A 94 0.11 -26.37 -12.84
CA GLY A 94 -0.32 -25.44 -13.89
C GLY A 94 0.59 -24.23 -14.06
N GLU A 95 1.63 -24.08 -13.23
CA GLU A 95 2.69 -23.10 -13.45
C GLU A 95 3.75 -23.64 -14.42
N GLU A 96 4.35 -22.73 -15.18
CA GLU A 96 5.51 -23.00 -16.03
C GLU A 96 6.53 -21.86 -15.92
N TRP A 97 7.80 -22.14 -16.23
CA TRP A 97 8.83 -21.11 -16.31
C TRP A 97 8.78 -20.41 -17.66
N LEU A 98 8.48 -19.10 -17.67
CA LEU A 98 8.83 -18.25 -18.81
C LEU A 98 10.34 -17.97 -18.84
N LEU A 99 10.92 -17.81 -17.64
CA LEU A 99 12.35 -17.68 -17.40
C LEU A 99 12.68 -18.43 -16.11
N GLU A 100 13.46 -19.51 -16.21
CA GLU A 100 13.87 -20.28 -15.03
C GLU A 100 15.08 -19.60 -14.36
N PRO A 101 15.03 -19.32 -13.05
CA PRO A 101 16.14 -18.72 -12.32
C PRO A 101 17.27 -19.74 -12.15
N LYS A 102 18.52 -19.24 -12.20
CA LYS A 102 19.73 -20.04 -12.05
C LYS A 102 20.56 -19.50 -10.90
N GLN A 103 20.96 -20.40 -10.00
CA GLN A 103 21.93 -20.09 -8.96
C GLN A 103 23.32 -20.02 -9.58
N ASP A 104 24.13 -19.05 -9.15
CA ASP A 104 25.55 -19.04 -9.48
C ASP A 104 26.27 -20.22 -8.80
N PRO A 105 27.12 -20.97 -9.52
CA PRO A 105 27.82 -22.12 -8.93
C PRO A 105 28.82 -21.76 -7.83
N GLN A 106 29.29 -20.52 -7.80
CA GLN A 106 30.34 -20.04 -6.89
C GLN A 106 29.79 -19.17 -5.76
N ASP A 107 28.60 -18.59 -5.94
CA ASP A 107 27.92 -17.78 -4.92
C ASP A 107 26.48 -18.26 -4.68
N PRO A 108 26.18 -18.89 -3.53
CA PRO A 108 24.84 -19.39 -3.25
C PRO A 108 23.78 -18.28 -3.08
N CYS A 109 24.21 -17.03 -2.90
CA CYS A 109 23.34 -15.86 -2.78
C CYS A 109 23.08 -15.19 -4.13
N LEU A 110 23.81 -15.55 -5.19
CA LEU A 110 23.63 -14.96 -6.50
C LEU A 110 22.69 -15.81 -7.35
N TRP A 111 21.59 -15.21 -7.79
CA TRP A 111 20.55 -15.86 -8.58
C TRP A 111 20.14 -14.97 -9.75
N SER A 112 19.94 -15.58 -10.92
CA SER A 112 19.32 -14.87 -12.05
C SER A 112 17.83 -14.64 -11.82
N PRO A 113 17.21 -13.67 -12.52
CA PRO A 113 15.76 -13.48 -12.52
C PRO A 113 14.98 -14.75 -12.88
N GLY A 114 13.83 -14.95 -12.24
CA GLY A 114 12.86 -16.01 -12.55
C GLY A 114 11.47 -15.43 -12.83
N ILE A 115 10.76 -16.00 -13.81
CA ILE A 115 9.38 -15.62 -14.16
C ILE A 115 8.51 -16.87 -14.29
N LYS A 116 7.50 -16.98 -13.42
CA LYS A 116 6.46 -18.01 -13.43
C LYS A 116 5.25 -17.53 -14.24
N LEU A 117 4.73 -18.37 -15.12
CA LEU A 117 3.40 -18.21 -15.71
C LEU A 117 2.39 -19.08 -14.98
N GLY A 118 1.09 -18.76 -15.12
CA GLY A 118 0.01 -19.60 -14.61
C GLY A 118 -0.20 -19.54 -13.09
N VAL A 119 0.33 -18.52 -12.41
CA VAL A 119 0.09 -18.33 -10.97
C VAL A 119 -1.40 -18.14 -10.73
N GLN A 120 -1.99 -19.01 -9.92
CA GLN A 120 -3.43 -19.02 -9.66
C GLN A 120 -3.80 -18.08 -8.49
N PRO A 121 -4.99 -17.47 -8.52
CA PRO A 121 -5.48 -16.74 -7.36
C PRO A 121 -5.53 -17.66 -6.13
N ASN A 122 -5.12 -17.11 -4.99
CA ASN A 122 -5.00 -17.82 -3.71
C ASN A 122 -3.99 -18.98 -3.67
N SER A 123 -3.16 -19.16 -4.72
CA SER A 123 -2.04 -20.10 -4.66
C SER A 123 -1.01 -19.66 -3.61
N TRP A 124 -0.07 -20.55 -3.29
CA TRP A 124 0.99 -20.23 -2.34
C TRP A 124 1.82 -19.04 -2.83
N PHE A 125 2.21 -19.03 -4.12
CA PHE A 125 2.99 -17.92 -4.65
C PHE A 125 2.19 -16.61 -4.71
N HIS A 126 0.87 -16.66 -4.91
CA HIS A 126 0.02 -15.46 -4.83
C HIS A 126 0.04 -14.83 -3.44
N GLN A 127 -0.01 -15.65 -2.39
CA GLN A 127 -0.15 -15.18 -1.00
C GLN A 127 1.18 -14.93 -0.27
N GLN A 128 2.28 -15.57 -0.70
CA GLN A 128 3.57 -15.53 0.00
C GLN A 128 4.54 -14.49 -0.57
N GLU A 129 4.99 -13.55 0.25
CA GLU A 129 6.14 -12.69 -0.08
C GLU A 129 7.45 -13.49 0.04
N CYS A 130 8.24 -13.49 -1.02
CA CYS A 130 9.47 -14.29 -1.14
C CYS A 130 10.75 -13.44 -1.05
N PHE A 131 10.66 -12.12 -1.27
CA PHE A 131 11.76 -11.17 -1.09
C PHE A 131 13.04 -11.51 -1.88
N GLY A 132 12.87 -11.82 -3.17
CA GLY A 132 13.97 -12.16 -4.08
C GLY A 132 13.55 -12.04 -5.55
N PRO A 133 14.41 -12.46 -6.50
CA PRO A 133 14.27 -12.11 -7.92
C PRO A 133 13.30 -13.05 -8.66
N VAL A 134 12.07 -13.21 -8.15
CA VAL A 134 11.02 -14.05 -8.74
C VAL A 134 9.75 -13.25 -8.97
N LEU A 135 9.28 -13.26 -10.21
CA LEU A 135 8.02 -12.66 -10.65
C LEU A 135 7.01 -13.75 -11.01
N GLY A 136 5.77 -13.61 -10.54
CA GLY A 136 4.66 -14.48 -10.96
C GLY A 136 3.68 -13.73 -11.84
N ILE A 137 3.25 -14.34 -12.94
CA ILE A 137 2.26 -13.78 -13.85
C ILE A 137 0.93 -14.53 -13.67
N MET A 138 -0.11 -13.76 -13.40
CA MET A 138 -1.50 -14.22 -13.28
C MET A 138 -2.28 -13.75 -14.52
N CYS A 139 -3.22 -14.57 -15.00
CA CYS A 139 -4.07 -14.25 -16.13
C CYS A 139 -5.48 -13.89 -15.64
N ALA A 140 -5.87 -12.63 -15.76
CA ALA A 140 -7.21 -12.15 -15.42
C ALA A 140 -8.06 -11.97 -16.69
N THR A 141 -9.36 -12.17 -16.57
CA THR A 141 -10.34 -12.00 -17.66
C THR A 141 -10.88 -10.57 -17.74
N SER A 142 -10.69 -9.76 -16.69
CA SER A 142 -11.14 -8.37 -16.60
C SER A 142 -10.33 -7.57 -15.58
N LEU A 143 -10.39 -6.25 -15.68
CA LEU A 143 -9.85 -5.33 -14.68
C LEU A 143 -10.45 -5.55 -13.28
N GLU A 144 -11.75 -5.84 -13.17
CA GLU A 144 -12.41 -6.12 -11.88
C GLU A 144 -11.80 -7.34 -11.18
N GLU A 145 -11.61 -8.41 -11.94
CA GLU A 145 -10.96 -9.62 -11.44
C GLU A 145 -9.52 -9.34 -11.05
N ALA A 146 -8.79 -8.55 -11.84
CA ALA A 146 -7.43 -8.17 -11.54
C ALA A 146 -7.30 -7.34 -10.25
N ILE A 147 -8.21 -6.39 -10.03
CA ILE A 147 -8.29 -5.60 -8.78
C ILE A 147 -8.61 -6.52 -7.59
N CYS A 148 -9.56 -7.45 -7.76
CA CYS A 148 -9.93 -8.41 -6.73
C CYS A 148 -8.71 -9.21 -6.27
N TRP A 149 -7.93 -9.76 -7.21
CA TRP A 149 -6.74 -10.54 -6.89
C TRP A 149 -5.62 -9.67 -6.30
N GLN A 150 -5.39 -8.47 -6.83
CA GLN A 150 -4.43 -7.51 -6.27
C GLN A 150 -4.73 -7.19 -4.79
N ASN A 151 -6.02 -7.08 -4.44
CA ASN A 151 -6.48 -6.81 -3.08
C ASN A 151 -6.56 -8.06 -2.19
N ALA A 152 -6.60 -9.27 -2.76
CA ALA A 152 -6.77 -10.52 -2.04
C ALA A 152 -5.52 -11.00 -1.29
N THR A 153 -4.38 -10.29 -1.44
CA THR A 153 -3.21 -10.53 -0.58
C THR A 153 -3.41 -9.89 0.79
N ALA A 154 -2.73 -10.43 1.81
CA ALA A 154 -2.79 -9.86 3.17
C ALA A 154 -2.10 -8.48 3.31
N TYR A 155 -1.54 -7.96 2.21
CA TYR A 155 -0.70 -6.76 2.18
C TYR A 155 -1.33 -5.68 1.29
N GLY A 156 -0.91 -4.44 1.48
CA GLY A 156 -1.39 -3.28 0.73
C GLY A 156 -0.34 -2.18 0.71
N LEU A 157 0.89 -2.50 0.31
CA LEU A 157 2.00 -1.56 0.33
C LEU A 157 2.06 -0.70 -0.93
N THR A 158 2.44 -1.32 -2.06
CA THR A 158 2.45 -0.68 -3.38
C THR A 158 1.55 -1.43 -4.35
N ALA A 159 0.93 -0.71 -5.27
CA ALA A 159 0.13 -1.29 -6.34
C ALA A 159 0.33 -0.48 -7.63
N GLY A 160 0.43 -1.19 -8.75
CA GLY A 160 0.60 -0.58 -10.07
C GLY A 160 -0.56 -0.88 -11.01
N LEU A 161 -0.80 0.05 -11.93
CA LEU A 161 -1.63 -0.15 -13.11
C LEU A 161 -0.90 0.37 -14.35
N HIS A 162 -0.81 -0.45 -15.40
CA HIS A 162 -0.55 0.00 -16.75
C HIS A 162 -1.86 -0.07 -17.56
N SER A 163 -2.33 1.10 -17.95
CA SER A 163 -3.50 1.32 -18.81
C SER A 163 -3.47 2.76 -19.30
N LEU A 164 -3.73 2.99 -20.60
CA LEU A 164 -3.89 4.33 -21.16
C LEU A 164 -5.34 4.83 -21.08
N ASP A 165 -6.29 3.98 -20.67
CA ASP A 165 -7.69 4.36 -20.52
C ASP A 165 -7.95 5.08 -19.18
N PRO A 166 -8.36 6.37 -19.19
CA PRO A 166 -8.69 7.09 -17.96
C PRO A 166 -9.88 6.49 -17.18
N ILE A 167 -10.79 5.76 -17.83
CA ILE A 167 -11.92 5.10 -17.17
C ILE A 167 -11.41 3.94 -16.30
N GLU A 168 -10.56 3.07 -16.87
CA GLU A 168 -9.86 2.00 -16.14
C GLU A 168 -9.02 2.57 -14.98
N GLN A 169 -8.23 3.61 -15.22
CA GLN A 169 -7.42 4.26 -14.18
C GLN A 169 -8.29 4.76 -13.02
N LYS A 170 -9.39 5.44 -13.31
CA LYS A 170 -10.31 5.94 -12.28
C LYS A 170 -10.96 4.79 -11.50
N ARG A 171 -11.39 3.75 -12.20
CA ARG A 171 -11.98 2.55 -11.57
C ARG A 171 -10.99 1.90 -10.62
N TRP A 172 -9.78 1.64 -11.11
CA TRP A 172 -8.70 1.05 -10.33
C TRP A 172 -8.35 1.89 -9.10
N MET A 173 -8.12 3.20 -9.25
CA MET A 173 -7.81 4.11 -8.14
C MET A 173 -8.88 4.15 -7.04
N ASN A 174 -10.14 3.86 -7.37
CA ASN A 174 -11.24 3.87 -6.40
C ASN A 174 -11.38 2.56 -5.64
N GLN A 175 -10.88 1.45 -6.18
CA GLN A 175 -11.10 0.11 -5.64
C GLN A 175 -9.83 -0.56 -5.11
N VAL A 176 -8.64 -0.18 -5.58
CA VAL A 176 -7.38 -0.77 -5.13
C VAL A 176 -7.06 -0.41 -3.67
N GLU A 177 -6.62 -1.39 -2.91
CA GLU A 177 -6.34 -1.29 -1.48
C GLU A 177 -4.84 -1.34 -1.18
N ALA A 178 -4.14 -0.27 -1.55
CA ALA A 178 -2.74 -0.09 -1.20
C ALA A 178 -2.42 1.35 -0.81
N GLY A 179 -1.37 1.53 -0.01
CA GLY A 179 -0.93 2.85 0.43
C GLY A 179 -0.28 3.68 -0.67
N ASN A 180 0.46 3.07 -1.59
CA ASN A 180 1.18 3.77 -2.66
C ASN A 180 0.74 3.22 -4.03
N LEU A 181 0.06 4.05 -4.80
CA LEU A 181 -0.48 3.74 -6.11
C LEU A 181 0.37 4.35 -7.21
N TYR A 182 0.60 3.58 -8.28
CA TYR A 182 1.44 4.00 -9.40
C TYR A 182 0.75 3.68 -10.72
N ILE A 183 0.63 4.67 -11.60
CA ILE A 183 -0.03 4.52 -12.90
C ILE A 183 0.97 4.80 -14.03
N ASN A 184 1.11 3.84 -14.93
CA ASN A 184 2.01 3.87 -16.11
C ASN A 184 3.47 4.22 -15.74
N ARG A 185 3.99 3.52 -14.72
CA ARG A 185 5.33 3.73 -14.14
C ARG A 185 5.72 2.56 -13.22
N PRO A 186 7.01 2.45 -12.81
CA PRO A 186 7.43 1.50 -11.78
C PRO A 186 6.78 1.77 -10.42
N ILE A 187 6.59 0.70 -9.62
CA ILE A 187 6.02 0.77 -8.26
C ILE A 187 7.08 0.91 -7.15
N THR A 188 8.36 1.03 -7.53
CA THR A 188 9.50 1.17 -6.60
C THR A 188 10.18 2.53 -6.73
N GLY A 189 11.04 2.88 -5.76
CA GLY A 189 11.82 4.12 -5.81
C GLY A 189 11.02 5.35 -5.41
N ALA A 190 10.17 5.22 -4.38
CA ALA A 190 9.45 6.34 -3.79
C ALA A 190 10.40 7.45 -3.35
N ILE A 191 10.12 8.69 -3.78
CA ILE A 191 10.90 9.88 -3.47
C ILE A 191 10.19 10.62 -2.34
N VAL A 192 10.96 11.03 -1.31
CA VAL A 192 10.46 11.81 -0.16
C VAL A 192 9.62 13.00 -0.64
N ARG A 193 8.49 13.26 0.05
CA ARG A 193 7.50 14.31 -0.26
C ARG A 193 6.75 14.15 -1.58
N ARG A 194 7.33 13.56 -2.63
CA ARG A 194 6.60 13.24 -3.87
C ARG A 194 5.68 12.04 -3.65
N GLN A 195 6.26 10.95 -3.15
CA GLN A 195 5.54 9.74 -2.81
C GLN A 195 5.85 9.33 -1.36
N PRO A 196 5.30 10.03 -0.34
CA PRO A 196 5.31 9.54 1.03
C PRO A 196 5.03 8.03 1.08
N PHE A 197 5.83 7.28 1.81
CA PHE A 197 5.87 5.83 1.68
C PHE A 197 5.34 5.11 2.92
N GLY A 198 4.42 4.17 2.71
CA GLY A 198 3.82 3.37 3.77
C GLY A 198 2.58 2.62 3.28
N GLY A 199 2.30 1.46 3.84
CA GLY A 199 1.25 0.56 3.35
C GLY A 199 0.02 0.48 4.25
N TRP A 200 -0.96 -0.27 3.79
CA TRP A 200 -2.15 -0.67 4.53
C TRP A 200 -2.09 -2.16 4.87
N LYS A 201 -3.11 -2.67 5.57
CA LYS A 201 -3.21 -4.08 6.00
C LYS A 201 -1.94 -4.48 6.78
N ARG A 202 -1.40 -5.69 6.56
CA ARG A 202 -0.18 -6.17 7.24
C ARG A 202 1.11 -5.51 6.75
N SER A 203 1.03 -4.49 5.89
CA SER A 203 2.21 -3.74 5.43
C SER A 203 2.60 -2.59 6.36
N SER A 204 1.84 -2.37 7.43
CA SER A 204 2.13 -1.39 8.47
C SER A 204 1.64 -1.91 9.81
N ILE A 205 2.27 -1.46 10.88
CA ILE A 205 1.82 -1.64 12.26
C ILE A 205 1.74 -0.25 12.89
N GLY A 206 0.61 0.05 13.53
CA GLY A 206 0.34 1.32 14.21
C GLY A 206 -0.49 2.28 13.36
N ALA A 207 -0.34 3.59 13.57
CA ALA A 207 -1.20 4.59 12.93
C ALA A 207 -1.07 4.65 11.39
N GLY A 208 -0.07 3.99 10.78
CA GLY A 208 0.05 3.94 9.32
C GLY A 208 0.40 5.29 8.67
N ILE A 209 1.05 6.18 9.41
CA ILE A 209 1.55 7.47 8.93
C ILE A 209 2.77 7.24 8.04
N LYS A 210 2.81 7.83 6.84
CA LYS A 210 3.84 7.54 5.84
C LYS A 210 5.14 8.26 6.12
N ALA A 211 6.25 7.52 6.00
CA ALA A 211 7.59 8.10 6.02
C ALA A 211 7.76 9.09 4.87
N GLY A 212 8.44 10.22 5.14
CA GLY A 212 8.60 11.30 4.17
C GLY A 212 7.32 12.08 3.85
N GLY A 213 6.23 11.84 4.60
CA GLY A 213 4.98 12.60 4.57
C GLY A 213 4.91 13.70 5.63
N PRO A 214 3.89 14.57 5.57
CA PRO A 214 3.79 15.75 6.43
C PRO A 214 3.52 15.43 7.91
N HIS A 215 3.04 14.21 8.21
CA HIS A 215 2.62 13.81 9.56
C HIS A 215 3.65 12.95 10.30
N TYR A 216 4.69 12.46 9.62
CA TYR A 216 5.59 11.43 10.16
C TYR A 216 6.38 11.87 11.40
N VAL A 217 6.89 13.10 11.42
CA VAL A 217 7.65 13.59 12.60
C VAL A 217 6.75 13.67 13.84
N ARG A 218 5.47 14.01 13.66
CA ARG A 218 4.51 14.13 14.76
C ARG A 218 4.21 12.79 15.43
N SER A 219 4.39 11.66 14.75
CA SER A 219 4.17 10.34 15.38
C SER A 219 5.21 10.01 16.45
N PHE A 220 6.30 10.77 16.54
CA PHE A 220 7.30 10.65 17.61
C PHE A 220 7.04 11.59 18.79
N SER A 221 5.83 12.17 18.88
CA SER A 221 5.43 13.06 19.97
C SER A 221 4.05 12.68 20.49
N ARG A 222 3.81 12.93 21.79
CA ARG A 222 2.45 12.86 22.38
C ARG A 222 1.92 14.28 22.55
N PHE A 223 0.73 14.52 22.01
CA PHE A 223 0.02 15.78 22.12
C PHE A 223 -1.14 15.62 23.11
N SER A 224 -1.33 16.62 23.96
CA SER A 224 -2.46 16.72 24.88
C SER A 224 -2.93 18.16 24.94
N ASP A 225 -4.22 18.37 25.21
CA ASP A 225 -4.73 19.71 25.44
C ASP A 225 -4.11 20.28 26.72
N SER A 226 -3.70 21.55 26.68
CA SER A 226 -3.15 22.26 27.85
C SER A 226 -4.23 22.64 28.88
N GLU A 227 -5.48 22.73 28.44
CA GLU A 227 -6.64 23.13 29.22
C GLU A 227 -7.90 22.45 28.68
N GLN A 228 -9.01 22.51 29.44
CA GLN A 228 -10.29 22.01 28.94
C GLN A 228 -10.80 22.91 27.81
N VAL A 229 -10.95 22.33 26.62
CA VAL A 229 -11.45 23.04 25.45
C VAL A 229 -12.95 22.76 25.27
N PRO A 230 -13.81 23.81 25.25
CA PRO A 230 -15.24 23.67 24.96
C PRO A 230 -15.50 22.96 23.63
N PHE A 231 -16.53 22.10 23.59
CA PHE A 231 -16.84 21.29 22.41
C PHE A 231 -17.11 22.12 21.14
N SER A 232 -17.69 23.32 21.29
CA SER A 232 -17.89 24.26 20.17
C SER A 232 -16.58 24.65 19.47
N ILE A 233 -15.51 24.86 20.24
CA ILE A 233 -14.18 25.16 19.70
C ILE A 233 -13.57 23.91 19.05
N VAL A 234 -13.73 22.73 19.66
CA VAL A 234 -13.26 21.46 19.06
C VAL A 234 -13.93 21.22 17.71
N SER A 235 -15.25 21.40 17.64
CA SER A 235 -16.04 21.28 16.41
C SER A 235 -15.54 22.21 15.31
N ALA A 236 -15.26 23.48 15.65
CA ALA A 236 -14.69 24.43 14.71
C ALA A 236 -13.30 24.00 14.20
N ARG A 237 -12.40 23.59 15.10
CA ARG A 237 -11.03 23.15 14.77
C ARG A 237 -11.01 21.90 13.89
N TYR A 238 -11.84 20.92 14.18
CA TYR A 238 -11.96 19.71 13.37
C TYR A 238 -12.50 20.04 11.97
N SER A 239 -13.54 20.87 11.90
CA SER A 239 -14.10 21.33 10.63
C SER A 239 -13.08 22.09 9.78
N GLU A 240 -12.25 22.94 10.41
CA GLU A 240 -11.18 23.66 9.74
C GLU A 240 -10.10 22.72 9.22
N ALA A 241 -9.59 21.80 10.06
CA ALA A 241 -8.59 20.81 9.67
C ALA A 241 -9.08 19.91 8.52
N TRP A 242 -10.36 19.50 8.56
CA TRP A 242 -10.99 18.74 7.49
C TRP A 242 -11.00 19.52 6.17
N LYS A 243 -11.48 20.77 6.18
CA LYS A 243 -11.55 21.64 5.00
C LYS A 243 -10.18 21.94 4.41
N ARG A 244 -9.18 22.19 5.26
CA ARG A 244 -7.84 22.63 4.85
C ARG A 244 -6.96 21.48 4.37
N THR A 245 -7.07 20.31 5.00
CA THR A 245 -6.10 19.22 4.79
C THR A 245 -6.77 17.94 4.32
N PHE A 246 -7.73 17.40 5.06
CA PHE A 246 -8.11 16.01 4.88
C PHE A 246 -9.14 15.76 3.76
N SER A 247 -9.93 16.78 3.39
CA SER A 247 -10.94 16.70 2.33
C SER A 247 -10.40 16.94 0.91
N ALA A 248 -9.13 17.37 0.79
CA ALA A 248 -8.52 17.73 -0.48
C ALA A 248 -7.34 16.80 -0.86
N GLU A 249 -7.10 16.70 -2.16
CA GLU A 249 -5.94 16.05 -2.74
C GLU A 249 -4.79 17.06 -2.87
N HIS A 250 -3.57 16.66 -2.49
CA HIS A 250 -2.40 17.55 -2.43
C HIS A 250 -1.29 17.04 -3.33
N ASP A 251 -0.87 17.83 -4.32
CA ASP A 251 0.37 17.60 -5.08
C ASP A 251 1.39 18.69 -4.76
N PRO A 252 2.24 18.49 -3.73
CA PRO A 252 3.25 19.47 -3.37
C PRO A 252 4.43 19.52 -4.34
N SER A 253 4.55 18.56 -5.27
CA SER A 253 5.66 18.46 -6.22
C SER A 253 5.36 19.21 -7.51
N ASN A 254 4.10 19.17 -7.95
CA ASN A 254 3.55 19.87 -9.10
C ASN A 254 4.46 19.76 -10.34
N LEU A 255 4.92 18.54 -10.63
CA LEU A 255 5.81 18.29 -11.76
C LEU A 255 5.01 18.26 -13.06
N ARG A 256 5.62 18.73 -14.15
CA ARG A 256 4.97 18.73 -15.47
C ARG A 256 4.72 17.32 -16.00
N CYS A 257 5.65 16.40 -15.74
CA CYS A 257 5.66 15.05 -16.30
C CYS A 257 4.94 14.00 -15.43
N GLU A 258 4.64 14.33 -14.18
CA GLU A 258 4.25 13.37 -13.15
C GLU A 258 3.36 14.03 -12.11
N SER A 259 2.13 13.54 -11.97
CA SER A 259 1.23 13.91 -10.87
C SER A 259 1.57 13.07 -9.64
N ASN A 260 1.61 13.71 -8.47
CA ASN A 260 2.02 13.10 -7.19
C ASN A 260 1.07 13.52 -6.07
N ILE A 261 -0.09 12.88 -6.06
CA ILE A 261 -1.18 13.23 -5.16
C ILE A 261 -1.03 12.48 -3.84
N LEU A 262 -1.00 13.22 -2.74
CA LEU A 262 -1.31 12.73 -1.40
C LEU A 262 -2.78 12.99 -1.10
N ARG A 263 -3.51 11.95 -0.71
CA ARG A 263 -4.91 12.03 -0.28
C ARG A 263 -5.14 11.22 0.99
N TYR A 264 -6.31 11.40 1.59
CA TYR A 264 -6.72 10.71 2.81
C TYR A 264 -7.97 9.88 2.55
N ARG A 265 -7.99 8.63 3.02
CA ARG A 265 -9.11 7.70 2.87
C ARG A 265 -9.65 7.31 4.24
N PRO A 266 -10.97 7.13 4.41
CA PRO A 266 -11.51 6.62 5.67
C PRO A 266 -10.85 5.29 6.06
N ARG A 267 -10.64 5.07 7.35
CA ARG A 267 -10.34 3.73 7.88
C ARG A 267 -11.54 2.81 7.69
N ARG A 268 -11.31 1.50 7.71
CA ARG A 268 -12.42 0.54 7.62
C ARG A 268 -13.38 0.70 8.81
N GLY A 269 -12.82 0.94 9.99
CA GLY A 269 -13.55 1.24 11.21
C GLY A 269 -12.60 1.33 12.40
N VAL A 270 -13.02 2.09 13.42
CA VAL A 270 -12.29 2.32 14.67
C VAL A 270 -13.09 1.76 15.82
N ILE A 271 -12.48 0.85 16.58
CA ILE A 271 -12.99 0.38 17.87
C ILE A 271 -12.38 1.25 18.96
N LEU A 272 -13.18 2.12 19.57
CA LEU A 272 -12.78 2.91 20.73
C LEU A 272 -13.07 2.14 22.01
N ARG A 273 -12.04 1.64 22.68
CA ARG A 273 -12.15 0.98 23.99
C ARG A 273 -11.72 1.93 25.11
N LEU A 274 -12.64 2.24 26.02
CA LEU A 274 -12.42 3.11 27.17
C LEU A 274 -12.52 2.34 28.48
N ALA A 275 -11.76 2.74 29.51
CA ALA A 275 -11.85 2.13 30.84
C ALA A 275 -13.21 2.38 31.51
N LYS A 276 -13.74 3.60 31.35
CA LYS A 276 -15.05 4.04 31.84
C LYS A 276 -15.67 5.00 30.82
N LYS A 277 -16.98 5.23 30.92
CA LYS A 277 -17.67 6.20 30.09
C LYS A 277 -17.12 7.61 30.32
N ASP A 278 -16.76 8.30 29.24
CA ASP A 278 -16.26 9.67 29.23
C ASP A 278 -16.94 10.44 28.11
N SER A 279 -17.87 11.33 28.47
CA SER A 279 -18.69 12.05 27.48
C SER A 279 -17.85 12.93 26.58
N GLN A 280 -16.81 13.58 27.09
CA GLN A 280 -15.98 14.48 26.29
C GLN A 280 -15.22 13.71 25.21
N ILE A 281 -14.64 12.57 25.58
CA ILE A 281 -13.91 11.71 24.63
C ILE A 281 -14.87 11.13 23.59
N LEU A 282 -16.05 10.68 24.02
CA LEU A 282 -17.06 10.13 23.12
C LEU A 282 -17.58 11.16 22.11
N GLU A 283 -17.89 12.38 22.54
CA GLU A 283 -18.34 13.47 21.66
C GLU A 283 -17.28 13.80 20.60
N ARG A 284 -16.01 13.89 20.99
CA ARG A 284 -14.90 14.15 20.06
C ARG A 284 -14.70 13.00 19.06
N ALA A 285 -14.77 11.76 19.53
CA ALA A 285 -14.64 10.58 18.69
C ALA A 285 -15.81 10.47 17.68
N GLN A 286 -17.03 10.77 18.12
CA GLN A 286 -18.21 10.82 17.25
C GLN A 286 -18.08 11.90 16.18
N LEU A 287 -17.61 13.10 16.56
CA LEU A 287 -17.37 14.18 15.61
C LEU A 287 -16.31 13.79 14.56
N ALA A 288 -15.20 13.19 14.98
CA ALA A 288 -14.19 12.69 14.04
C ALA A 288 -14.76 11.64 13.10
N SER A 289 -15.48 10.64 13.64
CA SER A 289 -16.16 9.59 12.89
C SER A 289 -17.10 10.15 11.81
N GLN A 290 -17.91 11.15 12.17
CA GLN A 290 -18.85 11.80 11.26
C GLN A 290 -18.12 12.56 10.14
N LEU A 291 -17.09 13.34 10.48
CA LEU A 291 -16.35 14.14 9.50
C LEU A 291 -15.56 13.29 8.52
N THR A 292 -14.95 12.20 8.99
CA THR A 292 -14.12 11.33 8.15
C THR A 292 -14.90 10.18 7.52
N HIS A 293 -16.19 10.04 7.82
CA HIS A 293 -17.03 8.90 7.44
C HIS A 293 -16.44 7.55 7.85
N THR A 294 -15.71 7.52 8.97
CA THR A 294 -15.09 6.31 9.50
C THR A 294 -16.01 5.70 10.55
N PRO A 295 -16.46 4.45 10.38
CA PRO A 295 -17.31 3.79 11.36
C PRO A 295 -16.65 3.76 12.76
N LEU A 296 -17.44 4.09 13.79
CA LEU A 296 -17.02 4.08 15.18
C LEU A 296 -17.81 3.03 15.96
N LEU A 297 -17.09 2.13 16.62
CA LEU A 297 -17.62 1.18 17.58
C LEU A 297 -17.08 1.52 18.97
N VAL A 298 -17.94 1.61 19.97
CA VAL A 298 -17.55 1.96 21.34
C VAL A 298 -17.66 0.74 22.23
N SER A 299 -16.63 0.50 23.03
CA SER A 299 -16.59 -0.53 24.06
C SER A 299 -16.08 0.07 25.37
N ILE A 300 -16.77 -0.22 26.48
CA ILE A 300 -16.46 0.32 27.80
C ILE A 300 -16.07 -0.85 28.71
N ALA A 301 -14.85 -0.84 29.24
CA ALA A 301 -14.32 -1.95 30.04
C ALA A 301 -15.08 -2.17 31.36
N ALA A 302 -15.71 -1.11 31.89
CA ALA A 302 -16.58 -1.20 33.07
C ALA A 302 -17.89 -1.97 32.80
N ASP A 303 -18.36 -1.98 31.55
CA ASP A 303 -19.61 -2.64 31.13
C ASP A 303 -19.35 -3.97 30.40
N GLU A 304 -18.14 -4.14 29.85
CA GLU A 304 -17.71 -5.30 29.07
C GLU A 304 -16.29 -5.71 29.46
N SER A 305 -16.16 -6.87 30.09
CA SER A 305 -14.87 -7.41 30.49
C SER A 305 -13.95 -7.66 29.29
N ASP A 306 -12.64 -7.68 29.51
CA ASP A 306 -11.67 -7.99 28.45
C ASP A 306 -11.96 -9.34 27.79
N ARG A 307 -12.42 -10.33 28.55
CA ARG A 307 -12.77 -11.66 28.02
C ARG A 307 -13.98 -11.61 27.07
N GLU A 308 -14.99 -10.81 27.38
CA GLU A 308 -16.17 -10.63 26.52
C GLU A 308 -15.81 -9.85 25.25
N PHE A 309 -15.02 -8.78 25.41
CA PHE A 309 -14.51 -8.01 24.28
C PHE A 309 -13.69 -8.87 23.32
N ILE A 310 -12.77 -9.68 23.84
CA ILE A 310 -11.93 -10.57 23.03
C ILE A 310 -12.77 -11.59 22.25
N LYS A 311 -13.84 -12.14 22.84
CA LYS A 311 -14.75 -13.05 22.12
C LYS A 311 -15.43 -12.38 20.93
N ARG A 312 -15.71 -11.08 21.01
CA ARG A 312 -16.35 -10.30 19.94
C ARG A 312 -15.36 -9.76 18.91
N LEU A 313 -14.07 -9.67 19.23
CA LEU A 313 -13.05 -9.10 18.34
C LEU A 313 -13.07 -9.71 16.94
N GLY A 314 -13.31 -11.02 16.82
CA GLY A 314 -13.39 -11.71 15.52
C GLY A 314 -14.49 -11.18 14.59
N GLU A 315 -15.64 -10.77 15.13
CA GLU A 315 -16.71 -10.14 14.36
C GLU A 315 -16.40 -8.66 14.12
N LEU A 316 -15.94 -7.94 15.15
CA LEU A 316 -15.63 -6.51 15.06
C LEU A 316 -14.52 -6.22 14.03
N CYS A 317 -13.54 -7.11 13.89
CA CYS A 317 -12.43 -6.96 12.94
C CYS A 317 -12.84 -7.24 11.48
N LEU A 318 -14.06 -7.69 11.20
CA LEU A 318 -14.58 -7.71 9.82
C LEU A 318 -14.81 -6.28 9.31
N HIS A 319 -15.21 -5.39 10.21
CA HIS A 319 -15.59 -4.00 9.90
C HIS A 319 -14.64 -2.96 10.48
N SER A 320 -13.59 -3.36 11.21
CA SER A 320 -12.64 -2.44 11.83
C SER A 320 -11.21 -2.87 11.59
N ASP A 321 -10.30 -1.91 11.44
CA ASP A 321 -8.85 -2.15 11.25
C ASP A 321 -8.00 -1.50 12.34
N THR A 322 -8.64 -0.84 13.30
CA THR A 322 -7.97 -0.02 14.31
C THR A 322 -8.64 -0.16 15.68
N LEU A 323 -7.83 -0.42 16.70
CA LEU A 323 -8.17 -0.32 18.12
C LEU A 323 -7.63 1.00 18.66
N ARG A 324 -8.53 1.89 19.07
CA ARG A 324 -8.22 3.18 19.70
C ARG A 324 -8.43 3.06 21.21
N THR A 325 -7.42 3.43 21.98
CA THR A 325 -7.53 3.57 23.43
C THR A 325 -6.95 4.90 23.88
N VAL A 326 -7.30 5.33 25.09
CA VAL A 326 -6.74 6.55 25.72
C VAL A 326 -5.70 6.19 26.78
N LYS A 327 -5.78 4.95 27.28
CA LYS A 327 -4.78 4.31 28.13
C LYS A 327 -4.48 2.93 27.56
N PRO A 328 -3.30 2.35 27.79
CA PRO A 328 -3.02 0.99 27.38
C PRO A 328 -4.05 0.01 27.95
N PRO A 329 -4.62 -0.88 27.11
CA PRO A 329 -5.45 -1.98 27.60
C PRO A 329 -4.55 -3.08 28.21
N SER A 330 -5.14 -4.17 28.67
CA SER A 330 -4.37 -5.34 29.13
C SER A 330 -3.59 -6.01 28.00
N ASP A 331 -2.50 -6.69 28.35
CA ASP A 331 -1.67 -7.43 27.38
C ASP A 331 -2.45 -8.51 26.63
N THR A 332 -3.47 -9.10 27.27
CA THR A 332 -4.35 -10.09 26.61
C THR A 332 -5.20 -9.46 25.51
N VAL A 333 -5.68 -8.23 25.71
CA VAL A 333 -6.39 -7.47 24.68
C VAL A 333 -5.45 -7.06 23.55
N LEU A 334 -4.21 -6.65 23.88
CA LEU A 334 -3.20 -6.31 22.86
C LEU A 334 -2.81 -7.53 22.01
N GLN A 335 -2.59 -8.67 22.64
CA GLN A 335 -2.30 -9.93 21.97
C GLN A 335 -3.44 -10.32 21.01
N ALA A 336 -4.69 -10.26 21.48
CA ALA A 336 -5.85 -10.54 20.65
C ALA A 336 -5.99 -9.53 19.49
N ALA A 337 -5.75 -8.24 19.74
CA ALA A 337 -5.77 -7.21 18.69
C ALA A 337 -4.71 -7.49 17.61
N TYR A 338 -3.50 -7.92 18.01
CA TYR A 338 -2.43 -8.33 17.10
C TYR A 338 -2.82 -9.56 16.26
N GLU A 339 -3.38 -10.60 16.89
CA GLU A 339 -3.85 -11.81 16.20
C GLU A 339 -4.95 -11.51 15.16
N HIS A 340 -5.78 -10.51 15.43
CA HIS A 340 -6.80 -10.00 14.51
C HIS A 340 -6.32 -8.91 13.55
N ASN A 341 -5.01 -8.61 13.49
CA ASN A 341 -4.39 -7.59 12.62
C ASN A 341 -4.96 -6.18 12.81
N LEU A 342 -5.36 -5.82 14.03
CA LEU A 342 -5.77 -4.45 14.37
C LEU A 342 -4.55 -3.59 14.65
N ASN A 343 -4.59 -2.36 14.14
CA ASN A 343 -3.62 -1.34 14.53
C ASN A 343 -4.03 -0.74 15.88
N TRP A 344 -3.13 -0.75 16.86
CA TRP A 344 -3.37 -0.10 18.14
C TRP A 344 -2.86 1.34 18.13
N ILE A 345 -3.71 2.27 18.58
CA ILE A 345 -3.39 3.69 18.73
C ILE A 345 -3.81 4.15 20.13
N ASP A 346 -2.85 4.54 20.96
CA ASP A 346 -3.01 4.94 22.36
C ASP A 346 -2.86 6.45 22.61
N ALA A 347 -2.73 7.26 21.55
CA ALA A 347 -2.59 8.71 21.65
C ALA A 347 -3.80 9.34 22.40
N PRO A 348 -3.65 10.48 23.08
CA PRO A 348 -4.81 11.20 23.60
C PRO A 348 -5.76 11.65 22.48
N ILE A 349 -7.07 11.75 22.76
CA ILE A 349 -8.03 12.36 21.82
C ILE A 349 -8.04 13.88 22.08
N THR A 350 -7.35 14.62 21.22
CA THR A 350 -7.05 16.05 21.43
C THR A 350 -8.13 16.97 20.83
N ALA A 351 -8.15 18.25 21.22
CA ALA A 351 -8.99 19.27 20.59
C ALA A 351 -8.44 19.77 19.24
N ASP A 352 -7.21 19.41 18.87
CA ASP A 352 -6.60 19.77 17.59
C ASP A 352 -7.02 18.78 16.50
N GLY A 353 -7.87 19.25 15.58
CA GLY A 353 -8.37 18.44 14.49
C GLY A 353 -7.27 17.97 13.53
N TYR A 354 -6.19 18.72 13.37
CA TYR A 354 -5.08 18.31 12.50
C TYR A 354 -4.35 17.09 13.06
N SER A 355 -4.16 17.04 14.38
CA SER A 355 -3.53 15.91 15.06
C SER A 355 -4.50 14.74 15.27
N GLU A 356 -5.78 14.98 15.56
CA GLU A 356 -6.72 13.88 15.81
C GLU A 356 -7.17 13.18 14.53
N LEU A 357 -7.60 13.91 13.49
CA LEU A 357 -8.25 13.31 12.32
C LEU A 357 -7.33 12.35 11.53
N CYS A 358 -6.01 12.46 11.67
CA CYS A 358 -5.07 11.52 11.04
C CYS A 358 -5.20 10.09 11.58
N PHE A 359 -5.68 9.91 12.83
CA PHE A 359 -5.94 8.60 13.42
C PHE A 359 -7.24 7.96 12.92
N TRP A 360 -8.07 8.70 12.19
CA TRP A 360 -9.33 8.23 11.60
C TRP A 360 -9.19 7.96 10.10
N LEU A 361 -8.08 8.40 9.51
CA LEU A 361 -7.82 8.32 8.08
C LEU A 361 -6.61 7.43 7.81
N ARG A 362 -6.51 6.98 6.57
CA ARG A 362 -5.36 6.30 5.97
C ARG A 362 -4.81 7.17 4.88
N GLU A 363 -3.52 7.48 4.95
CA GLU A 363 -2.86 8.20 3.87
C GLU A 363 -2.76 7.31 2.63
N GLN A 364 -2.95 7.91 1.46
CA GLN A 364 -2.75 7.25 0.16
C GLN A 364 -2.00 8.18 -0.78
N VAL A 365 -1.04 7.62 -1.49
CA VAL A 365 -0.32 8.33 -2.54
C VAL A 365 -0.73 7.79 -3.89
N ILE A 366 -0.89 8.67 -4.88
CA ILE A 366 -1.10 8.33 -6.29
C ILE A 366 -0.03 9.04 -7.10
N SER A 367 0.84 8.27 -7.75
CA SER A 367 1.84 8.78 -8.67
C SER A 367 1.49 8.35 -10.09
N GLN A 368 1.29 9.31 -10.99
CA GLN A 368 0.81 9.05 -12.35
C GLN A 368 1.70 9.76 -13.37
N THR A 369 2.16 9.02 -14.37
CA THR A 369 2.83 9.60 -15.54
C THR A 369 1.82 10.44 -16.35
N LEU A 370 2.16 11.69 -16.63
CA LEU A 370 1.29 12.64 -17.34
C LEU A 370 1.66 12.80 -18.83
N HIS A 371 2.76 12.22 -19.28
CA HIS A 371 3.19 12.34 -20.66
C HIS A 371 3.07 11.03 -21.43
N ARG A 372 2.91 11.14 -22.74
CA ARG A 372 3.13 10.08 -23.71
C ARG A 372 4.45 10.37 -24.42
N TYR A 373 5.50 9.61 -24.11
CA TYR A 373 6.86 9.82 -24.66
C TYR A 373 7.34 11.30 -24.62
N GLY A 374 7.15 11.97 -23.47
CA GLY A 374 7.55 13.36 -23.28
C GLY A 374 6.52 14.41 -23.71
N GLN A 375 5.50 14.04 -24.48
CA GLN A 375 4.40 14.93 -24.83
C GLN A 375 3.32 14.91 -23.75
N ILE A 376 3.00 16.07 -23.17
CA ILE A 376 1.96 16.20 -22.15
C ILE A 376 0.66 16.59 -22.85
N PRO A 377 -0.40 15.76 -22.84
CA PRO A 377 -1.66 16.07 -23.47
C PRO A 377 -2.31 17.34 -22.92
N ALA A 378 -2.87 18.17 -23.80
CA ALA A 378 -3.44 19.47 -23.44
C ALA A 378 -4.66 19.41 -22.50
N TRP A 379 -5.33 18.25 -22.43
CA TRP A 379 -6.51 18.03 -21.56
C TRP A 379 -6.16 17.71 -20.11
N ILE A 380 -4.89 17.43 -19.79
CA ILE A 380 -4.47 17.26 -18.39
C ILE A 380 -4.56 18.65 -17.73
N PRO A 381 -5.43 18.84 -16.73
CA PRO A 381 -5.62 20.15 -16.14
C PRO A 381 -4.28 20.68 -15.63
N LYS A 382 -3.90 21.90 -16.05
CA LYS A 382 -2.90 22.67 -15.31
C LYS A 382 -3.43 22.75 -13.88
N SER A 383 -2.67 22.22 -12.92
CA SER A 383 -3.15 21.94 -11.57
C SER A 383 -3.98 23.08 -10.99
N ARG A 384 -5.14 22.72 -10.41
CA ARG A 384 -5.99 23.60 -9.61
C ARG A 384 -5.27 23.95 -8.31
N GLN A 385 -4.28 24.82 -8.38
CA GLN A 385 -3.82 25.57 -7.21
C GLN A 385 -4.25 27.03 -7.39
N LYS A 386 -5.47 27.34 -6.94
CA LYS A 386 -5.65 28.66 -6.32
C LYS A 386 -4.64 28.68 -5.16
N ARG A 387 -3.59 29.49 -5.29
CA ARG A 387 -2.69 29.80 -4.18
C ARG A 387 -3.54 30.37 -3.05
N SER A 388 -3.91 29.54 -2.08
CA SER A 388 -4.14 30.03 -0.73
C SER A 388 -2.77 30.09 -0.05
N THR A 389 -2.03 31.15 -0.37
CA THR A 389 -0.93 31.63 0.49
C THR A 389 -1.52 32.27 1.76
N PRO A 390 -0.76 32.26 2.87
CA PRO A 390 -1.24 31.96 4.23
C PRO A 390 -2.28 32.91 4.82
#